data_AF-A0A935VND4-F1
#
_entry.id   AF-A0A935VND4-F1
#
_cell.length_a   1.000
_cell.length_b   1.000
_cell.length_c   1.000
_cell.angle_alpha   90.00
_cell.angle_beta   90.00
_cell.angle_gamma   90.00
#
_symmetry.space_group_name_H-M   'P 1'
#
loop_
_entity.id
_entity.type
_entity.pdbx_description
1 polymer ?
#
loop_
_entity_poly.entity_id
_entity_poly.type
_entity_poly.pdbx_seq_one_letter_code
_entity_poly.pdbx_strand_id
1 'polypeptide(L)'
;MLIPMYFIIGIWGGEQRIYASVKFFLYTMFGSLLMLISIIWLAVNSVSVLGHFSTDLIELYSVAPSFEQTLQMWMFFAFALVSQSKYRCFRFTPGFLMLAVQAPTAV
;
A
#
# COMPACT_ATOMS: atom_id res chain seq x y z
N MET A 1 3.01 -4.74 8.07
CA MET A 1 2.57 -4.64 9.48
C MET A 1 1.07 -4.32 9.57
N LEU A 2 0.20 -5.20 9.04
CA LEU A 2 -1.27 -5.04 9.13
C LEU A 2 -1.86 -5.76 10.34
N ILE A 3 -1.25 -6.88 10.71
CA ILE A 3 -1.67 -7.75 11.80
C ILE A 3 -1.74 -6.99 13.14
N PRO A 4 -0.71 -6.21 13.56
CA PRO A 4 -0.78 -5.48 14.83
C PRO A 4 -1.89 -4.42 14.85
N MET A 5 -2.07 -3.71 13.73
CA MET A 5 -3.08 -2.65 13.60
C MET A 5 -4.51 -3.19 13.66
N TYR A 6 -4.75 -4.35 13.03
CA TYR A 6 -6.04 -5.05 13.10
C TYR A 6 -6.41 -5.40 14.55
N PHE A 7 -5.47 -5.93 15.32
CA PHE A 7 -5.69 -6.24 16.74
C PHE A 7 -5.86 -4.98 17.61
N ILE A 8 -5.09 -3.93 17.36
CA ILE A 8 -5.23 -2.65 18.09
C ILE A 8 -6.64 -2.06 17.91
N ILE A 9 -7.13 -2.00 16.68
CA ILE A 9 -8.48 -1.48 16.41
C ILE A 9 -9.55 -2.43 16.97
N GLY A 10 -9.35 -3.74 16.86
CA GLY A 10 -10.31 -4.74 17.36
C GLY A 10 -10.44 -4.77 18.89
N ILE A 11 -9.34 -4.62 19.62
CA ILE A 11 -9.29 -4.72 21.09
C ILE A 11 -9.56 -3.36 21.75
N TRP A 12 -8.96 -2.28 21.24
CA TRP A 12 -9.02 -0.94 21.85
C TRP A 12 -9.90 0.07 21.08
N GLY A 13 -10.55 -0.32 19.98
CA GLY A 13 -11.49 0.54 19.26
C GLY A 13 -12.83 0.71 19.97
N GLY A 14 -13.55 1.80 19.65
CA GLY A 14 -14.89 2.12 20.19
C GLY A 14 -16.03 1.26 19.62
N GLU A 15 -17.29 1.73 19.74
CA GLU A 15 -18.50 0.92 19.44
C GLU A 15 -18.51 0.24 18.06
N GLN A 16 -17.92 0.87 17.02
CA GLN A 16 -17.88 0.32 15.66
C GLN A 16 -16.52 -0.32 15.28
N ARG A 17 -15.76 -0.82 16.25
CA ARG A 17 -14.41 -1.39 16.07
C ARG A 17 -14.30 -2.52 15.06
N ILE A 18 -15.28 -3.42 15.00
CA ILE A 18 -15.27 -4.55 14.06
C ILE A 18 -15.47 -4.04 12.62
N TYR A 19 -16.43 -3.13 12.42
CA TYR A 19 -16.67 -2.52 11.12
C TYR A 19 -15.47 -1.69 10.64
N ALA A 20 -14.86 -0.90 11.55
CA ALA A 20 -13.69 -0.08 11.24
C ALA A 20 -12.43 -0.93 10.92
N SER A 21 -12.17 -1.99 11.68
CA SER A 21 -11.02 -2.87 11.47
C SER A 21 -11.12 -3.66 10.16
N VAL A 22 -12.30 -4.23 9.85
CA VAL A 22 -12.53 -4.95 8.58
C VAL A 22 -12.42 -4.01 7.39
N LYS A 23 -13.00 -2.81 7.47
CA LYS A 23 -12.89 -1.80 6.41
C LYS A 23 -11.44 -1.37 6.17
N PHE A 24 -10.67 -1.13 7.22
CA PHE A 24 -9.24 -0.81 7.12
C PHE A 24 -8.43 -1.95 6.50
N PHE A 25 -8.69 -3.20 6.94
CA PHE A 25 -8.03 -4.38 6.38
C PHE A 25 -8.32 -4.54 4.89
N LEU A 26 -9.59 -4.42 4.47
CA LEU A 26 -9.97 -4.54 3.06
C LEU A 26 -9.33 -3.44 2.20
N TYR A 27 -9.31 -2.18 2.64
CA TYR A 27 -8.68 -1.10 1.85
C TYR A 27 -7.18 -1.30 1.68
N THR A 28 -6.48 -1.78 2.71
CA THR A 28 -5.04 -2.01 2.64
C THR A 28 -4.68 -3.29 1.88
N MET A 29 -5.51 -4.33 1.98
CA MET A 29 -5.34 -5.56 1.22
C MET A 29 -5.56 -5.33 -0.28
N PHE A 30 -6.63 -4.60 -0.65
CA PHE A 30 -6.92 -4.28 -2.05
C PHE A 30 -5.80 -3.42 -2.68
N GLY A 31 -5.28 -2.47 -1.92
CA GLY A 31 -4.13 -1.67 -2.37
C GLY A 31 -2.87 -2.52 -2.59
N SER A 32 -2.59 -3.46 -1.70
CA SER A 32 -1.45 -4.38 -1.84
C SER A 32 -1.59 -5.32 -3.04
N LEU A 33 -2.80 -5.81 -3.32
CA LEU A 33 -3.09 -6.64 -4.49
C LEU A 33 -2.85 -5.88 -5.80
N LEU A 34 -3.31 -4.63 -5.89
CA LEU A 34 -3.03 -3.78 -7.04
C LEU A 34 -1.53 -3.58 -7.27
N MET A 35 -0.78 -3.28 -6.20
CA MET A 35 0.68 -3.14 -6.29
C MET A 35 1.36 -4.44 -6.76
N LEU A 36 0.90 -5.59 -6.27
CA LEU A 36 1.44 -6.89 -6.68
C LEU A 36 1.20 -7.15 -8.18
N ILE A 37 -0.01 -6.89 -8.68
CA ILE A 37 -0.35 -7.05 -10.10
C ILE A 37 0.55 -6.17 -10.97
N SER A 38 0.78 -4.91 -10.57
CA SER A 38 1.68 -4.01 -11.30
C SER A 38 3.11 -4.54 -11.38
N ILE A 39 3.65 -5.07 -10.28
CA ILE A 39 5.02 -5.63 -10.25
C ILE A 39 5.11 -6.89 -11.11
N ILE A 40 4.13 -7.79 -11.03
CA ILE A 40 4.09 -9.00 -11.86
C ILE A 40 4.02 -8.64 -13.34
N TRP A 41 3.17 -7.67 -13.70
CA TRP A 41 3.06 -7.20 -15.08
C TRP A 41 4.40 -6.67 -15.59
N LEU A 42 5.10 -5.86 -14.79
CA LEU A 42 6.41 -5.32 -15.14
C LEU A 42 7.44 -6.45 -15.31
N ALA A 43 7.49 -7.41 -14.37
CA ALA A 43 8.38 -8.56 -14.42
C ALA A 43 8.16 -9.40 -15.69
N VAL A 44 6.91 -9.72 -16.04
CA VAL A 44 6.60 -10.52 -17.24
C VAL A 44 6.99 -9.76 -18.52
N ASN A 45 6.74 -8.45 -18.60
CA ASN A 45 7.13 -7.68 -19.76
C ASN A 45 8.66 -7.54 -19.86
N SER A 46 9.36 -7.41 -18.74
CA SER A 46 10.82 -7.32 -18.69
C SER A 46 11.51 -8.60 -19.18
N VAL A 47 10.90 -9.77 -19.03
CA VAL A 47 11.43 -11.05 -19.55
C VAL A 47 11.58 -11.03 -21.07
N SER A 48 10.70 -10.34 -21.79
CA SER A 48 10.79 -10.23 -23.25
C SER A 48 12.05 -9.49 -23.73
N VAL A 49 12.62 -8.63 -22.88
CA VAL A 49 13.80 -7.81 -23.19
C VAL A 49 15.07 -8.38 -22.55
N LEU A 50 14.99 -8.89 -21.32
CA LEU A 50 16.12 -9.42 -20.55
C LEU A 50 16.37 -10.92 -20.77
N GLY A 51 15.38 -11.68 -21.24
CA GLY A 51 15.46 -13.14 -21.43
C GLY A 51 15.41 -13.97 -20.14
N HIS A 52 15.31 -13.34 -18.97
CA HIS A 52 15.19 -14.00 -17.67
C HIS A 52 14.26 -13.22 -16.73
N PHE A 53 13.66 -13.92 -15.76
CA PHE A 53 12.84 -13.29 -14.71
C PHE A 53 13.74 -12.68 -13.64
N SER A 54 13.85 -11.36 -13.65
CA SER A 54 14.52 -10.59 -12.61
C SER A 54 13.56 -9.58 -11.99
N THR A 55 13.66 -9.40 -10.68
CA THR A 55 12.94 -8.36 -9.93
C THR A 55 13.88 -7.29 -9.40
N ASP A 56 15.11 -7.26 -9.92
CA ASP A 56 16.11 -6.27 -9.53
C ASP A 56 15.78 -4.89 -10.10
N LEU A 57 15.79 -3.90 -9.22
CA LEU A 57 15.38 -2.53 -9.55
C LEU A 57 16.29 -1.89 -10.59
N ILE A 58 17.57 -2.25 -10.58
CA ILE A 58 18.59 -1.70 -11.48
C ILE A 58 18.36 -2.20 -12.91
N GLU A 59 18.08 -3.50 -13.07
CA GLU A 59 17.81 -4.10 -14.38
C GLU A 59 16.49 -3.61 -14.96
N LEU A 60 15.43 -3.54 -14.13
CA LEU A 60 14.14 -2.99 -14.53
C LEU A 60 14.25 -1.52 -14.98
N TYR A 61 15.10 -0.72 -14.33
CA TYR A 61 15.32 0.68 -14.70
C TYR A 61 15.99 0.83 -16.06
N SER A 62 16.90 -0.08 -16.42
CA SER A 62 17.56 -0.08 -17.73
C SER A 62 16.60 -0.40 -18.88
N VAL A 63 15.55 -1.18 -18.61
CA VAL A 63 14.52 -1.55 -19.59
C VAL A 63 13.35 -0.55 -19.60
N ALA A 64 13.23 0.29 -18.58
CA ALA A 64 12.19 1.31 -18.46
C ALA A 64 11.95 2.19 -19.70
N PRO A 65 12.97 2.66 -20.45
CA PRO A 65 12.76 3.51 -21.63
C PRO A 65 12.15 2.77 -22.83
N SER A 66 12.13 1.43 -22.82
CA SER A 66 11.56 0.62 -23.91
C SER A 66 10.04 0.46 -23.81
N PHE A 67 9.42 0.91 -22.73
CA PHE A 67 7.97 0.80 -22.52
C PHE A 67 7.19 2.01 -23.05
N GLU A 68 5.93 1.77 -23.42
CA GLU A 68 5.01 2.83 -23.83
C GLU A 68 4.73 3.81 -22.67
N GLN A 69 5.00 5.10 -22.88
CA GLN A 69 4.93 6.15 -21.87
C GLN A 69 3.53 6.29 -21.25
N THR A 70 2.48 6.01 -22.03
CA THR A 70 1.08 5.95 -21.57
C THR A 70 0.91 4.92 -20.46
N LEU A 71 1.47 3.73 -20.63
CA LEU A 71 1.29 2.59 -19.74
C LEU A 71 2.08 2.82 -18.44
N GLN A 72 3.28 3.40 -18.54
CA GLN A 72 4.07 3.85 -17.39
C GLN A 72 3.31 4.89 -16.55
N MET A 73 2.61 5.84 -17.17
CA MET A 73 1.77 6.82 -16.46
C MET A 73 0.61 6.14 -15.71
N TRP A 74 -0.08 5.18 -16.33
CA TRP A 74 -1.14 4.43 -15.66
C TRP A 74 -0.65 3.65 -14.45
N MET A 75 0.53 3.03 -14.54
CA MET A 75 1.15 2.33 -13.41
C MET A 75 1.54 3.31 -12.30
N PHE A 76 2.07 4.48 -12.65
CA PHE A 76 2.38 5.53 -11.68
C PHE A 76 1.12 6.02 -10.95
N PHE A 77 0.03 6.27 -11.68
CA PHE A 77 -1.26 6.65 -11.07
C PHE A 77 -1.83 5.54 -10.19
N ALA A 78 -1.75 4.28 -10.61
CA ALA A 78 -2.18 3.14 -9.79
C ALA A 78 -1.40 3.08 -8.47
N PHE A 79 -0.09 3.27 -8.52
CA PHE A 79 0.77 3.29 -7.33
C PHE A 79 0.50 4.49 -6.42
N ALA A 80 0.26 5.66 -7.01
CA ALA A 80 -0.10 6.88 -6.29
C ALA A 80 -1.45 6.73 -5.57
N LEU A 81 -2.45 6.15 -6.22
CA LEU A 81 -3.77 5.90 -5.63
C LEU A 81 -3.70 4.93 -4.45
N VAL A 82 -2.95 3.83 -4.58
CA VAL A 82 -2.72 2.86 -3.49
C VAL A 82 -2.03 3.52 -2.29
N SER A 83 -1.06 4.40 -2.55
CA SER A 83 -0.36 5.14 -1.50
C SER A 83 -1.32 6.05 -0.73
N GLN A 84 -2.24 6.74 -1.43
CA GLN A 84 -3.27 7.61 -0.82
C GLN A 84 -4.24 6.89 0.11
N SER A 85 -4.59 5.63 -0.18
CA SER A 85 -5.47 4.82 0.68
C SER A 85 -4.90 4.65 2.09
N LYS A 86 -3.57 4.50 2.22
CA LYS A 86 -2.90 4.43 3.53
C LYS A 86 -2.97 5.76 4.29
N TYR A 87 -2.71 6.89 3.62
CA TYR A 87 -2.72 8.21 4.26
C TYR A 87 -4.14 8.66 4.64
N ARG A 88 -5.15 8.27 3.88
CA ARG A 88 -6.54 8.65 4.14
C ARG A 88 -7.14 7.92 5.34
N CYS A 89 -6.72 6.68 5.62
CA CYS A 89 -7.09 5.99 6.86
C CYS A 89 -6.56 6.70 8.11
N PHE A 90 -5.36 7.29 8.07
CA PHE A 90 -4.83 8.10 9.18
C PHE A 90 -5.70 9.31 9.50
N ARG A 91 -6.25 9.96 8.47
CA ARG A 91 -7.08 11.16 8.62
C ARG A 91 -8.50 10.87 9.13
N PHE A 92 -9.01 9.65 8.94
CA PHE A 92 -10.42 9.32 9.20
C PHE A 92 -10.70 8.58 10.52
N THR A 93 -9.68 8.21 11.30
CA THR A 93 -9.87 7.68 12.67
C THR A 93 -9.56 8.77 13.70
N PRO A 94 -10.56 9.50 14.23
CA PRO A 94 -10.33 10.55 15.23
C PRO A 94 -9.60 10.05 16.49
N GLY A 95 -9.65 8.75 16.78
CA GLY A 95 -8.96 8.13 17.92
C GLY A 95 -7.42 8.10 17.82
N PHE A 96 -6.81 8.14 16.62
CA PHE A 96 -5.35 8.16 16.51
C PHE A 96 -4.75 9.49 16.99
N LEU A 97 -5.45 10.61 16.74
CA LEU A 97 -5.08 11.92 17.26
C LEU A 97 -5.16 11.96 18.80
N MET A 98 -6.11 11.22 19.40
CA MET A 98 -6.26 11.15 20.86
C MET A 98 -5.16 10.35 21.55
N LEU A 99 -4.63 9.30 20.90
CA LEU A 99 -3.50 8.53 21.44
C LEU A 99 -2.20 9.34 21.54
N ALA A 100 -1.99 10.34 20.67
CA ALA A 100 -0.85 11.25 20.78
C ALA A 100 -1.01 12.26 21.94
N VAL A 101 -2.24 12.65 22.26
CA VAL A 101 -2.59 13.52 23.40
C VAL A 101 -2.59 12.76 24.74
N GLN A 102 -2.75 11.44 24.72
CA GLN A 102 -2.71 10.55 25.89
C GLN A 102 -1.45 9.68 25.97
N ALA A 103 -0.48 9.89 25.09
CA ALA A 103 0.83 9.27 25.24
C ALA A 103 1.43 9.78 26.56
N PRO A 104 1.81 8.88 27.50
CA PRO A 104 2.42 9.30 28.75
C PRO A 104 3.64 10.14 28.41
N THR A 105 3.65 11.41 28.85
CA THR A 105 4.87 12.20 28.88
C THR A 105 5.82 11.46 29.79
N ALA A 106 6.74 10.71 29.18
CA ALA A 106 7.87 10.14 29.88
C ALA A 106 8.64 11.33 30.49
N VAL A 107 8.50 11.49 31.80
CA VAL A 107 9.39 12.29 32.64
C VAL A 107 10.70 11.52 32.77
#